data_AF-C1GQE1-F1
#
_entry.id   AF-C1GQE1-F1
#
_cell.length_a   1.000
_cell.length_b   1.000
_cell.length_c   1.000
_cell.angle_alpha   90.00
_cell.angle_beta   90.00
_cell.angle_gamma   90.00
#
_symmetry.space_group_name_H-M   'P 1'
#
loop_
_entity.id
_entity.type
_entity.pdbx_description
1 polymer ?
#
loop_
_entity_poly.entity_id
_entity_poly.type
_entity_poly.pdbx_seq_one_letter_code
_entity_poly.pdbx_strand_id
1 'polypeptide(L)'
;MSSTIKNVIVVPASGLKAVVAALLESPYGYSVSALTREESSYTPPAGVTHLRSVYSNESLVKALKGQDAVVSAAASGTIPLQIKVIDAAIKVGVRRFIASDHGSDTRNKHSHASVPFFAAKHQIQEYLNEKEGQID
;
A
#
# COMPACT_ATOMS: atom_id res chain seq x y z
N MET A 1 -12.96 -18.46 -7.88
CA MET A 1 -12.42 -17.85 -9.11
C MET A 1 -11.80 -16.53 -8.74
N SER A 2 -10.52 -16.28 -9.08
CA SER A 2 -9.90 -14.98 -8.81
C SER A 2 -10.50 -13.95 -9.77
N SER A 3 -11.17 -12.92 -9.25
CA SER A 3 -11.67 -11.81 -10.06
C SER A 3 -10.50 -10.93 -10.52
N THR A 4 -10.60 -10.33 -11.69
CA THR A 4 -9.54 -9.45 -12.21
C THR A 4 -9.35 -8.24 -11.29
N ILE A 5 -8.11 -7.89 -10.95
CA ILE A 5 -7.78 -6.64 -10.25
C ILE A 5 -7.99 -5.48 -11.23
N LYS A 6 -8.76 -4.46 -10.87
CA LYS A 6 -9.01 -3.29 -11.72
C LYS A 6 -8.71 -1.97 -11.00
N ASN A 7 -9.19 -1.82 -9.77
CA ASN A 7 -9.01 -0.60 -8.98
C ASN A 7 -7.79 -0.76 -8.06
N VAL A 8 -6.74 0.02 -8.30
CA VAL A 8 -5.48 -0.07 -7.55
C VAL A 8 -5.19 1.26 -6.88
N ILE A 9 -4.95 1.24 -5.57
CA ILE A 9 -4.57 2.42 -4.80
C ILE A 9 -3.14 2.35 -4.29
N VAL A 10 -2.39 3.44 -4.39
CA VAL A 10 -1.03 3.56 -3.84
C VAL A 10 -1.03 4.41 -2.57
N VAL A 11 -0.42 3.90 -1.49
CA VAL A 11 -0.48 4.47 -0.14
C VAL A 11 0.90 4.51 0.56
N PRO A 12 1.44 5.69 0.93
CA PRO A 12 1.15 7.02 0.38
C PRO A 12 1.69 7.15 -1.05
N ALA A 13 0.88 7.65 -1.98
CA ALA A 13 1.26 7.76 -3.40
C ALA A 13 2.50 8.64 -3.66
N SER A 14 2.79 9.60 -2.78
CA SER A 14 3.98 10.45 -2.89
C SER A 14 5.29 9.70 -2.69
N GLY A 15 5.28 8.51 -2.07
CA GLY A 15 6.47 7.71 -1.77
C GLY A 15 7.06 7.01 -2.99
N LEU A 16 6.23 6.57 -3.95
CA LEU A 16 6.66 5.83 -5.13
C LEU A 16 5.92 6.30 -6.39
N LYS A 17 6.23 7.52 -6.84
CA LYS A 17 5.59 8.15 -8.02
C LYS A 17 5.72 7.30 -9.30
N ALA A 18 6.83 6.58 -9.45
CA ALA A 18 7.06 5.68 -10.58
C ALA A 18 6.06 4.51 -10.62
N VAL A 19 5.62 4.00 -9.45
CA VAL A 19 4.59 2.95 -9.38
C VAL A 19 3.24 3.48 -9.85
N VAL A 20 2.89 4.71 -9.47
CA VAL A 20 1.65 5.37 -9.94
C VAL A 20 1.67 5.51 -11.47
N ALA A 21 2.79 5.97 -12.04
CA ALA A 21 2.95 6.10 -13.49
C ALA A 21 2.86 4.74 -14.20
N ALA A 22 3.59 3.73 -13.71
CA ALA A 22 3.58 2.40 -14.31
C ALA A 22 2.21 1.72 -14.26
N LEU A 23 1.43 1.91 -13.19
CA LEU A 23 0.05 1.42 -13.12
C LEU A 23 -0.86 2.12 -14.14
N LEU A 24 -0.67 3.43 -14.34
CA LEU A 24 -1.45 4.23 -15.28
C LEU A 24 -1.14 3.88 -16.74
N GLU A 25 0.13 3.63 -17.05
CA GLU A 25 0.62 3.25 -18.39
C GLU A 25 0.43 1.76 -18.69
N SER A 26 -0.05 0.98 -17.71
CA SER A 26 -0.17 -0.46 -17.84
C SER A 26 -1.18 -0.84 -18.95
N PRO A 27 -0.86 -1.81 -19.82
CA PRO A 27 -1.78 -2.27 -20.87
C PRO A 27 -3.02 -2.98 -20.30
N TYR A 28 -3.04 -3.30 -19.00
CA TYR A 28 -4.19 -3.90 -18.32
C TYR A 28 -5.29 -2.88 -17.96
N GLY A 29 -5.04 -1.58 -18.11
CA GLY A 29 -6.07 -0.55 -17.95
C GLY A 29 -6.57 -0.38 -16.51
N TYR A 30 -5.66 -0.38 -15.53
CA TYR A 30 -6.02 -0.16 -14.13
C TYR A 30 -6.64 1.22 -13.91
N SER A 31 -7.66 1.28 -13.05
CA SER A 31 -8.15 2.54 -12.48
C SER A 31 -7.32 2.89 -11.26
N VAL A 32 -6.45 3.88 -11.40
CA VAL A 32 -5.42 4.20 -10.39
C VAL A 32 -5.91 5.27 -9.43
N SER A 33 -5.76 5.01 -8.13
CA SER A 33 -6.00 5.98 -7.06
C SER A 33 -4.69 6.30 -6.34
N ALA A 34 -4.49 7.57 -6.00
CA ALA A 34 -3.37 8.05 -5.21
C ALA A 34 -3.88 8.52 -3.85
N LEU A 35 -3.50 7.82 -2.77
CA LEU A 35 -3.79 8.29 -1.41
C LEU A 35 -2.63 9.12 -0.87
N THR A 36 -2.90 10.34 -0.42
CA THR A 36 -1.91 11.16 0.29
C THR A 36 -2.43 11.65 1.63
N ARG A 37 -1.51 12.14 2.46
CA ARG A 37 -1.86 13.01 3.59
C ARG A 37 -2.57 14.28 3.11
N GLU A 38 -3.40 14.88 3.95
CA GLU A 38 -4.21 16.06 3.60
C GLU A 38 -3.34 17.24 3.19
N GLU A 39 -2.23 17.45 3.90
CA GLU A 39 -1.25 18.52 3.71
C GLU A 39 -0.21 18.22 2.62
N SER A 40 -0.37 17.13 1.86
CA SER A 40 0.56 16.80 0.78
C SER A 40 0.50 17.81 -0.36
N SER A 41 1.67 18.26 -0.81
CA SER A 41 1.86 19.03 -2.05
C SER A 41 2.00 18.14 -3.29
N TYR A 42 1.96 16.81 -3.15
CA TYR A 42 2.00 15.92 -4.31
C TYR A 42 0.72 16.06 -5.14
N THR A 43 0.90 16.32 -6.43
CA THR A 43 -0.15 16.29 -7.45
C THR A 43 0.05 15.04 -8.30
N PRO A 44 -0.88 14.08 -8.31
CA PRO A 44 -0.76 12.91 -9.16
C PRO A 44 -0.97 13.27 -10.65
N PRO A 45 -0.48 12.43 -11.58
CA PRO A 45 -0.71 12.61 -13.01
C PRO A 45 -2.20 12.66 -13.38
N ALA A 46 -2.51 13.22 -14.55
CA ALA A 46 -3.88 13.20 -15.09
C ALA A 46 -4.39 11.75 -15.22
N GLY A 47 -5.68 11.54 -14.96
CA GLY A 47 -6.31 10.20 -14.98
C GLY A 47 -6.19 9.42 -13.67
N VAL A 48 -5.40 9.90 -12.70
CA VAL A 48 -5.33 9.29 -11.37
C VAL A 48 -6.33 9.96 -10.42
N THR A 49 -7.12 9.16 -9.70
CA THR A 49 -8.02 9.68 -8.67
C THR A 49 -7.23 10.07 -7.43
N HIS A 50 -7.25 11.35 -7.05
CA HIS A 50 -6.55 11.82 -5.85
C HIS A 50 -7.45 11.76 -4.61
N LEU A 51 -7.08 10.92 -3.65
CA LEU A 51 -7.72 10.81 -2.34
C LEU A 51 -6.80 11.38 -1.25
N ARG A 52 -7.40 12.01 -0.24
CA ARG A 52 -6.70 12.55 0.92
C ARG A 52 -7.18 11.89 2.21
N SER A 53 -6.27 11.68 3.15
CA SER A 53 -6.55 11.01 4.42
C SER A 53 -5.58 11.46 5.51
N VAL A 54 -6.09 11.59 6.73
CA VAL A 54 -5.27 11.76 7.95
C VAL A 54 -4.73 10.43 8.50
N TYR A 55 -4.92 9.32 7.77
CA TYR A 55 -4.55 7.96 8.16
C TYR A 55 -5.15 7.46 9.48
N SER A 56 -6.31 8.01 9.87
CA SER A 56 -7.17 7.38 10.87
C SER A 56 -7.83 6.13 10.31
N ASN A 57 -8.23 5.18 11.16
CA ASN A 57 -8.94 3.97 10.73
C ASN A 57 -10.17 4.30 9.86
N GLU A 58 -10.96 5.30 10.26
CA GLU A 58 -12.15 5.72 9.50
C GLU A 58 -11.79 6.29 8.12
N SER A 59 -10.80 7.19 8.06
CA SER A 59 -10.39 7.79 6.78
C SER A 59 -9.77 6.77 5.83
N LEU A 60 -9.03 5.78 6.36
CA LEU A 60 -8.48 4.67 5.59
C LEU A 60 -9.61 3.78 5.05
N VAL A 61 -10.54 3.34 5.90
CA VAL A 61 -11.71 2.56 5.48
C VAL A 61 -12.49 3.28 4.39
N LYS A 62 -12.72 4.59 4.53
CA LYS A 62 -13.40 5.39 3.51
C LYS A 62 -12.62 5.42 2.19
N ALA A 63 -11.31 5.65 2.23
CA ALA A 63 -10.48 5.76 1.04
C ALA A 63 -10.27 4.41 0.31
N LEU A 64 -10.26 3.30 1.04
CA LEU A 64 -9.99 1.97 0.50
C LEU A 64 -11.25 1.26 -0.04
N LYS A 65 -12.45 1.77 0.25
CA LYS A 65 -13.70 1.20 -0.28
C LYS A 65 -13.69 1.14 -1.81
N GLY A 66 -14.02 -0.02 -2.35
CA GLY A 66 -14.10 -0.26 -3.79
C GLY A 66 -12.76 -0.47 -4.49
N GLN A 67 -11.65 -0.46 -3.75
CA GLN A 67 -10.33 -0.82 -4.28
C GLN A 67 -10.17 -2.35 -4.28
N ASP A 68 -9.53 -2.88 -5.32
CA ASP A 68 -9.23 -4.30 -5.43
C ASP A 68 -7.87 -4.63 -4.80
N ALA A 69 -6.91 -3.73 -4.97
CA ALA A 69 -5.55 -3.88 -4.48
C ALA A 69 -4.99 -2.60 -3.86
N VAL A 70 -4.14 -2.77 -2.86
CA VAL A 70 -3.34 -1.69 -2.25
C VAL A 70 -1.87 -1.95 -2.51
N VAL A 71 -1.15 -0.94 -2.97
CA VAL A 71 0.32 -0.94 -3.01
C VAL A 71 0.84 0.03 -1.97
N SER A 72 1.58 -0.49 -0.98
CA SER A 72 2.22 0.35 0.01
C SER A 72 3.54 0.92 -0.52
N ALA A 73 3.65 2.24 -0.40
CA ALA A 73 4.83 3.04 -0.70
C ALA A 73 5.35 3.72 0.57
N ALA A 74 5.19 3.07 1.74
CA ALA A 74 5.63 3.58 3.01
C ALA A 74 7.16 3.74 3.05
N ALA A 75 7.62 4.92 3.47
CA ALA A 75 9.04 5.17 3.78
C ALA A 75 9.42 4.56 5.14
N SER A 76 10.71 4.54 5.46
CA SER A 76 11.27 3.94 6.69
C SER A 76 10.53 4.37 7.96
N GLY A 77 10.29 5.68 8.15
CA GLY A 77 9.58 6.21 9.32
C GLY A 77 8.07 5.92 9.36
N THR A 78 7.51 5.36 8.30
CA THR A 78 6.07 5.08 8.16
C THR A 78 5.76 3.59 7.98
N ILE A 79 6.74 2.71 8.12
CA ILE A 79 6.52 1.26 8.03
C ILE A 79 5.37 0.78 8.95
N PRO A 80 5.28 1.22 10.24
CA PRO A 80 4.21 0.78 11.13
C PRO A 80 2.80 1.19 10.69
N LEU A 81 2.66 2.23 9.85
CA LEU A 81 1.36 2.63 9.30
C LEU A 81 0.73 1.49 8.48
N GLN A 82 1.53 0.63 7.87
CA GLN A 82 1.05 -0.45 7.00
C GLN A 82 0.07 -1.37 7.72
N ILE A 83 0.25 -1.65 9.02
CA ILE A 83 -0.69 -2.47 9.81
C ILE A 83 -2.10 -1.88 9.76
N LYS A 84 -2.24 -0.56 10.00
CA LYS A 84 -3.54 0.12 9.94
C LYS A 84 -4.15 0.08 8.54
N VAL A 85 -3.32 0.19 7.50
CA VAL A 85 -3.78 0.13 6.11
C VAL A 85 -4.25 -1.29 5.78
N ILE A 86 -3.52 -2.33 6.23
CA ILE A 86 -3.89 -3.74 6.07
C ILE A 86 -5.23 -4.02 6.75
N ASP A 87 -5.41 -3.60 8.00
CA ASP A 87 -6.66 -3.80 8.73
C ASP A 87 -7.85 -3.10 8.05
N ALA A 88 -7.64 -1.86 7.60
CA ALA A 88 -8.66 -1.13 6.85
C ALA A 88 -8.97 -1.77 5.50
N ALA A 89 -7.96 -2.32 4.81
CA ALA A 89 -8.09 -3.02 3.54
C ALA A 89 -8.91 -4.31 3.70
N ILE A 90 -8.60 -5.14 4.71
CA ILE A 90 -9.36 -6.34 5.09
C ILE A 90 -10.82 -5.97 5.36
N LYS A 91 -11.05 -4.93 6.17
CA LYS A 91 -12.39 -4.51 6.58
C LYS A 91 -13.30 -4.13 5.41
N VAL A 92 -12.74 -3.67 4.29
CA VAL A 92 -13.51 -3.25 3.10
C VAL A 92 -13.42 -4.27 1.96
N GLY A 93 -12.79 -5.42 2.19
CA GLY A 93 -12.72 -6.52 1.22
C GLY A 93 -11.71 -6.28 0.09
N VAL A 94 -10.66 -5.48 0.32
CA VAL A 94 -9.51 -5.44 -0.61
C VAL A 94 -8.91 -6.83 -0.68
N ARG A 95 -8.58 -7.27 -1.89
CA ARG A 95 -8.18 -8.65 -2.15
C ARG A 95 -6.67 -8.85 -2.10
N ARG A 96 -5.91 -7.84 -2.52
CA ARG A 96 -4.45 -7.91 -2.62
C ARG A 96 -3.76 -6.75 -1.92
N PHE A 97 -2.73 -7.01 -1.13
CA PHE A 97 -1.89 -6.01 -0.50
C PHE A 97 -0.41 -6.24 -0.85
N ILE A 98 0.22 -5.24 -1.46
CA ILE A 98 1.66 -5.26 -1.75
C ILE A 98 2.38 -4.40 -0.70
N ALA A 99 3.11 -5.04 0.22
CA ALA A 99 3.87 -4.34 1.26
C ALA A 99 5.01 -3.50 0.69
N SER A 100 5.46 -2.51 1.47
CA SER A 100 6.60 -1.65 1.14
C SER A 100 7.94 -2.39 1.31
N ASP A 101 8.21 -3.34 0.42
CA ASP A 101 9.41 -4.19 0.43
C ASP A 101 10.21 -4.15 -0.89
N HIS A 102 10.26 -2.97 -1.51
CA HIS A 102 10.80 -2.72 -2.85
C HIS A 102 12.35 -2.71 -2.93
N GLY A 103 13.03 -3.50 -2.11
CA GLY A 103 14.48 -3.47 -1.98
C GLY A 103 15.08 -4.84 -1.69
N SER A 104 15.88 -4.93 -0.63
CA SER A 104 16.52 -6.18 -0.21
C SER A 104 15.53 -7.13 0.46
N ASP A 105 15.84 -8.43 0.42
CA ASP A 105 15.09 -9.45 1.15
C ASP A 105 15.23 -9.27 2.67
N THR A 106 14.15 -8.85 3.31
CA THR A 106 14.11 -8.57 4.75
C THR A 106 13.89 -9.81 5.62
N ARG A 107 13.70 -10.99 5.04
CA ARG A 107 13.53 -12.26 5.78
C ARG A 107 14.83 -12.75 6.41
N ASN A 108 15.98 -12.29 5.90
CA ASN A 108 17.26 -12.61 6.50
C ASN A 108 17.50 -11.80 7.78
N LYS A 109 17.27 -12.43 8.94
CA LYS A 109 17.42 -11.81 10.26
C LYS A 109 18.82 -11.26 10.56
N HIS A 110 19.87 -11.74 9.88
CA HIS A 110 21.21 -11.18 10.05
C HIS A 110 21.28 -9.69 9.65
N SER A 111 20.52 -9.31 8.62
CA SER A 111 20.47 -7.94 8.12
C SER A 111 19.76 -6.96 9.07
N HIS A 112 18.95 -7.47 10.00
CA HIS A 112 18.17 -6.65 10.93
C HIS A 112 19.06 -5.85 11.90
N ALA A 113 20.23 -6.39 12.26
CA ALA A 113 21.19 -5.72 13.13
C ALA A 113 21.85 -4.51 12.44
N SER A 114 22.00 -4.56 11.11
CA SER A 114 22.70 -3.53 10.34
C SER A 114 21.75 -2.50 9.73
N VAL A 115 20.52 -2.90 9.42
CA VAL A 115 19.52 -2.03 8.78
C VAL A 115 18.26 -2.01 9.63
N PRO A 116 18.09 -1.01 10.52
CA PRO A 116 17.05 -1.02 11.55
C PRO A 116 15.63 -1.21 11.01
N PHE A 117 15.33 -0.67 9.82
CA PHE A 117 13.99 -0.77 9.23
C PHE A 117 13.71 -2.12 8.55
N PHE A 118 14.69 -3.00 8.38
CA PHE A 118 14.44 -4.34 7.83
C PHE A 118 13.67 -5.21 8.82
N ALA A 119 13.94 -5.11 10.12
CA ALA A 119 13.15 -5.79 11.15
C ALA A 119 11.67 -5.35 11.08
N ALA A 120 11.44 -4.04 10.97
CA ALA A 120 10.10 -3.49 10.85
C ALA A 120 9.39 -3.95 9.57
N LYS A 121 10.08 -4.02 8.42
CA LYS A 121 9.51 -4.56 7.17
C LYS A 121 9.18 -6.05 7.30
N HIS A 122 10.07 -6.83 7.91
CA HIS A 122 9.84 -8.25 8.16
C HIS A 122 8.58 -8.48 9.00
N GLN A 123 8.38 -7.66 10.04
CA GLN A 123 7.16 -7.71 10.86
C GLN A 123 5.89 -7.46 10.04
N ILE A 124 5.94 -6.61 9.01
CA ILE A 124 4.78 -6.41 8.11
C ILE A 124 4.50 -7.66 7.27
N GLN A 125 5.55 -8.37 6.81
CA GLN A 125 5.39 -9.64 6.10
C GLN A 125 4.80 -10.72 7.02
N GLU A 126 5.31 -10.83 8.26
CA GLU A 126 4.76 -11.74 9.27
C GLU A 126 3.28 -11.42 9.53
N TYR A 127 2.95 -10.13 9.67
CA TYR A 127 1.55 -9.71 9.85
C TYR A 127 0.66 -10.04 8.65
N LEU A 128 1.13 -9.89 7.41
CA LEU A 128 0.36 -10.30 6.23
C LEU A 128 0.14 -11.82 6.18
N ASN A 129 1.17 -12.61 6.51
CA ASN A 129 1.04 -14.07 6.57
C ASN A 129 0.01 -14.50 7.62
N GLU A 130 -0.06 -13.83 8.77
CA GLU A 130 -1.10 -14.07 9.77
C GLU A 130 -2.52 -13.75 9.25
N LYS A 131 -2.65 -13.00 8.15
CA LYS A 131 -3.92 -12.58 7.53
C LYS A 131 -4.21 -13.27 6.19
N GLU A 132 -3.45 -14.28 5.78
CA GLU A 132 -3.51 -14.94 4.44
C GLU A 132 -4.92 -15.47 4.06
N GLY A 133 -5.81 -15.69 5.01
CA GLY A 133 -7.22 -16.06 4.74
C GLY A 133 -8.19 -14.89 4.51
N GLN A 134 -7.74 -13.65 4.70
CA GLN A 134 -8.55 -12.42 4.66
C GLN A 134 -8.11 -11.46 3.56
N ILE A 135 -6.80 -11.45 3.27
CA ILE A 135 -6.18 -10.65 2.23
C ILE A 135 -4.91 -11.37 1.76
N ASP A 136 -4.64 -11.26 0.46
CA ASP A 136 -3.49 -11.88 -0.22
C ASP A 136 -2.36 -10.87 -0.49
#